data_AF-A0A4D4KBJ4-F1
#
_entry.id   AF-A0A4D4KBJ4-F1
#
_cell.length_a   1.000
_cell.length_b   1.000
_cell.length_c   1.000
_cell.angle_alpha   90.00
_cell.angle_beta   90.00
_cell.angle_gamma   90.00
#
_symmetry.space_group_name_H-M   'P 1'
#
loop_
_entity.id
_entity.type
_entity.pdbx_description
1 polymer ?
#
loop_
_entity_poly.entity_id
_entity_poly.type
_entity_poly.pdbx_seq_one_letter_code
_entity_poly.pdbx_strand_id
1 'polypeptide(L)'
;MLIVDTGPIVALLNRNDPDHKSCAELLESHNGELLITPYVLTEACYLLAKYVSRTRRSISSKPWPRRTSSRCPPREPISPA
;
A
#
# COMPACT_ATOMS: atom_id res chain seq x y z
N MET A 1 2.83 14.25 12.51
CA MET A 1 1.93 13.20 12.03
C MET A 1 1.25 13.73 10.79
N LEU A 2 1.38 13.00 9.68
CA LEU A 2 0.79 13.33 8.40
C LEU A 2 0.01 12.12 7.90
N ILE A 3 -1.26 12.32 7.57
CA ILE A 3 -2.10 11.29 6.97
C ILE A 3 -1.87 11.35 5.47
N VAL A 4 -1.42 10.24 4.88
CA VAL A 4 -1.10 10.15 3.46
C VAL A 4 -2.27 9.53 2.72
N ASP A 5 -2.72 10.21 1.66
CA ASP A 5 -3.78 9.74 0.78
C ASP A 5 -3.22 8.88 -0.38
N THR A 6 -4.10 8.31 -1.20
CA THR A 6 -3.73 7.47 -2.35
C THR A 6 -2.85 8.23 -3.36
N GLY A 7 -3.17 9.49 -3.65
CA GLY A 7 -2.46 10.31 -4.65
C GLY A 7 -0.95 10.37 -4.41
N PRO A 8 -0.48 10.86 -3.24
CA PRO A 8 0.94 10.91 -2.92
C PRO A 8 1.65 9.55 -2.97
N ILE A 9 0.99 8.45 -2.61
CA ILE A 9 1.57 7.10 -2.72
C ILE A 9 1.73 6.69 -4.18
N VAL A 10 0.73 6.95 -5.02
CA VAL A 10 0.79 6.66 -6.45
C VAL A 10 1.88 7.50 -7.12
N ALA A 11 1.93 8.80 -6.86
CA ALA A 11 2.95 9.70 -7.39
C ALA A 11 4.37 9.30 -6.93
N LEU A 12 4.53 8.90 -5.67
CA LEU A 12 5.81 8.38 -5.15
C LEU A 12 6.26 7.11 -5.89
N LEU A 13 5.34 6.19 -6.17
CA LEU A 13 5.67 4.88 -6.77
C LEU A 13 5.71 4.89 -8.30
N ASN A 14 5.19 5.94 -8.94
CA ASN A 14 5.25 6.17 -10.38
C ASN A 14 6.26 7.27 -10.72
N ARG A 15 7.49 6.89 -11.12
CA ARG A 15 8.54 7.85 -11.50
C ARG A 15 8.19 8.78 -12.66
N ASN A 16 7.19 8.43 -13.47
CA ASN A 16 6.73 9.25 -14.58
C ASN A 16 5.57 10.20 -14.18
N ASP A 17 5.14 10.16 -12.91
CA ASP A 17 4.13 11.06 -12.39
C ASP A 17 4.70 12.49 -12.29
N PRO A 18 4.00 13.52 -12.80
CA PRO A 18 4.45 14.91 -12.69
C PRO A 18 4.73 15.36 -11.25
N ASP A 19 3.96 14.83 -10.30
CA ASP A 19 4.06 15.19 -8.89
C ASP A 19 5.06 14.32 -8.11
N HIS A 20 5.73 13.37 -8.78
CA HIS A 20 6.67 12.43 -8.15
C HIS A 20 7.69 13.12 -7.25
N LYS A 21 8.37 14.16 -7.77
CA LYS A 21 9.42 14.88 -7.03
C LYS A 21 8.85 15.62 -5.82
N SER A 22 7.78 16.38 -6.03
CA SER A 22 7.13 17.17 -4.98
C SER A 22 6.61 16.27 -3.85
N CYS A 23 5.99 15.14 -4.18
CA CYS A 23 5.53 14.17 -3.19
C CYS A 23 6.69 13.47 -2.48
N ALA A 24 7.75 13.10 -3.20
CA ALA A 24 8.94 12.51 -2.58
C ALA A 24 9.59 13.48 -1.58
N GLU A 25 9.83 14.73 -1.97
CA GLU A 25 10.41 15.76 -1.11
C GLU A 25 9.55 16.03 0.14
N LEU A 26 8.22 16.10 -0.01
CA LEU A 26 7.30 16.30 1.10
C LEU A 26 7.33 15.13 2.09
N LEU A 27 7.33 13.89 1.60
CA LEU A 27 7.33 12.71 2.45
C LEU A 27 8.70 12.46 3.10
N GLU A 28 9.79 12.74 2.41
CA GLU A 28 11.16 12.61 2.93
C GLU A 28 11.50 13.70 3.96
N SER A 29 11.01 14.94 3.76
CA SER A 29 11.24 16.04 4.71
C SER A 29 10.36 15.98 5.96
N HIS A 30 9.32 15.12 5.96
CA HIS A 30 8.45 14.97 7.13
C HIS A 30 9.12 14.11 8.20
N ASN A 31 9.56 14.75 9.29
CA ASN A 31 10.20 14.06 10.43
C ASN A 31 9.20 13.35 11.38
N GLY A 32 7.91 13.37 11.09
CA GLY A 32 6.86 12.76 11.92
C GLY A 32 6.32 11.45 11.35
N GLU A 33 5.37 10.84 12.06
CA GLU A 33 4.70 9.63 11.58
C GLU A 33 3.89 9.87 10.31
N LEU A 34 4.05 8.98 9.34
CA LEU A 34 3.22 8.88 8.14
C LEU A 34 2.18 7.79 8.34
N LEU A 35 0.90 8.17 8.37
CA LEU A 35 -0.20 7.24 8.56
C LEU A 35 -0.97 7.03 7.28
N ILE A 36 -1.26 5.76 6.96
CA ILE A 36 -2.14 5.38 5.85
C ILE A 36 -3.23 4.46 6.36
N THR A 37 -4.40 4.53 5.72
CA THR A 37 -5.46 3.57 5.97
C THR A 37 -5.30 2.35 5.06
N PRO A 38 -5.87 1.18 5.45
CA PRO A 38 -5.93 0.03 4.54
C PRO A 38 -6.62 0.34 3.21
N TYR A 39 -7.58 1.27 3.18
CA TYR A 39 -8.28 1.67 1.96
C TYR A 39 -7.37 2.40 0.98
N VAL A 40 -6.59 3.35 1.48
CA VAL A 40 -5.56 4.07 0.70
C VAL A 40 -4.55 3.08 0.10
N LEU A 41 -4.11 2.10 0.89
CA LEU A 41 -3.20 1.07 0.40
C LEU A 41 -3.83 0.23 -0.72
N THR A 42 -5.08 -0.22 -0.54
CA THR A 42 -5.77 -1.03 -1.56
C THR A 42 -5.99 -0.27 -2.87
N GLU A 43 -6.33 1.01 -2.79
CA GLU A 43 -6.55 1.85 -3.97
C GLU A 43 -5.22 2.11 -4.70
N ALA A 44 -4.16 2.47 -3.99
CA ALA A 44 -2.84 2.67 -4.59
C ALA A 44 -2.36 1.40 -5.32
N CYS A 45 -2.53 0.23 -4.71
CA CYS A 45 -2.20 -1.05 -5.35
C CYS A 45 -3.00 -1.27 -6.65
N TYR A 46 -4.31 -0.98 -6.63
CA TYR A 46 -5.17 -1.10 -7.81
C TYR A 46 -4.75 -0.15 -8.93
N LEU A 47 -4.53 1.12 -8.62
CA LEU A 47 -4.17 2.15 -9.60
C LEU A 47 -2.81 1.84 -10.24
N LEU A 48 -1.81 1.47 -9.44
CA LEU A 48 -0.49 1.11 -9.94
C LEU A 48 -0.55 -0.14 -10.83
N ALA A 49 -1.28 -1.18 -10.43
CA ALA A 49 -1.39 -2.40 -11.22
C ALA A 49 -2.14 -2.18 -12.54
N LYS A 50 -3.12 -1.27 -12.55
CA LYS A 50 -3.99 -1.02 -13.70
C LYS A 50 -3.40 -0.03 -14.71
N TYR A 51 -2.77 1.04 -14.24
CA TYR A 51 -2.39 2.18 -15.09
C TYR A 51 -0.88 2.36 -15.24
N VAL A 52 -0.07 1.90 -14.28
CA VAL A 52 1.39 1.97 -14.43
C VAL A 52 1.87 0.77 -15.22
N SER A 53 2.33 1.03 -16.44
CA SER A 53 2.74 0.01 -17.39
C SER A 53 3.86 -0.86 -16.82
N ARG A 54 3.63 -2.17 -16.84
CA ARG A 54 4.50 -3.17 -16.23
C ARG A 54 5.78 -3.32 -17.04
N THR A 55 6.84 -2.58 -16.70
CA THR A 55 8.18 -3.00 -17.09
C THR A 55 8.40 -4.37 -16.46
N ARG A 56 8.48 -5.41 -17.30
CA ARG A 56 8.44 -6.83 -16.92
C ARG A 56 9.70 -7.22 -16.13
N ARG A 57 9.79 -6.81 -14.87
CA ARG A 57 10.73 -7.39 -13.90
C ARG A 57 10.04 -8.63 -13.33
N SER A 58 10.70 -9.78 -13.43
CA SER A 58 10.16 -11.09 -13.03
C SER A 58 9.79 -11.11 -11.54
N ILE A 59 8.57 -10.71 -11.21
CA ILE A 59 7.97 -11.04 -9.92
C ILE A 59 7.68 -12.54 -10.02
N SER A 60 8.45 -13.33 -9.28
CA SER A 60 8.20 -14.75 -9.04
C SER A 60 6.72 -14.92 -8.76
N SER A 61 6.03 -15.63 -9.67
CA SER A 61 4.60 -15.87 -9.66
C SER A 61 4.23 -16.88 -8.58
N LYS A 62 4.62 -16.64 -7.33
CA LYS A 62 3.94 -17.34 -6.24
C LYS A 62 2.54 -16.75 -6.18
N PRO A 63 1.49 -17.54 -6.45
CA PRO A 63 0.13 -17.04 -6.30
C PRO A 63 -0.02 -16.49 -4.89
N TRP A 64 -0.71 -15.35 -4.77
CA TRP A 64 -1.12 -14.84 -3.47
C TRP A 64 -1.72 -16.01 -2.68
N PRO A 65 -1.26 -16.29 -1.44
CA PRO A 65 -1.79 -17.40 -0.68
C PRO A 65 -3.30 -17.19 -0.55
N ARG A 66 -4.08 -17.99 -1.29
CA ARG A 66 -5.52 -18.07 -1.05
C ARG A 66 -5.62 -18.46 0.40
N ARG A 67 -6.27 -17.61 1.20
CA ARG A 67 -6.51 -17.86 2.61
C ARG A 67 -7.34 -19.14 2.69
N THR A 68 -6.70 -20.29 2.80
CA THR A 68 -7.38 -21.51 3.18
C THR A 68 -7.82 -21.29 4.63
N SER A 69 -9.08 -21.56 4.91
CA SER A 69 -9.75 -21.36 6.20
C SER A 69 -9.02 -21.98 7.41
N SER A 70 -8.01 -22.82 7.19
CA SER A 70 -7.21 -23.51 8.20
C SER A 70 -6.14 -22.66 8.91
N ARG A 71 -5.89 -21.41 8.49
CA ARG A 71 -4.93 -20.48 9.16
C ARG A 71 -5.60 -19.34 9.92
N CYS A 72 -6.87 -19.45 10.28
CA CYS A 72 -7.41 -18.65 11.36
C CYS A 72 -6.96 -19.31 12.68
N PRO A 73 -6.17 -18.64 13.55
CA PRO A 73 -6.06 -19.10 14.92
C PRO A 73 -7.47 -19.14 15.53
N PRO A 74 -7.80 -20.12 16.39
CA PRO A 74 -9.10 -20.19 17.04
C PRO A 74 -9.37 -18.85 17.75
N ARG A 75 -10.56 -18.28 17.56
CA ARG A 75 -11.00 -17.15 18.37
C ARG A 75 -11.13 -17.66 19.80
N GLU A 76 -10.21 -17.25 20.68
CA GLU A 76 -10.41 -17.39 22.12
C GLU A 76 -11.75 -16.72 22.48
N PRO A 77 -12.66 -17.41 23.19
CA PRO A 77 -13.89 -16.78 23.65
C PRO A 77 -13.52 -15.65 24.61
N ILE A 78 -13.99 -14.45 24.29
CA ILE A 78 -13.87 -13.28 25.15
C ILE A 78 -14.68 -13.61 26.42
N SER A 79 -14.00 -13.87 27.54
CA SER A 79 -14.68 -14.12 28.80
C SER A 79 -15.43 -12.86 29.22
N PRO A 80 -16.75 -12.90 29.51
CA PRO A 80 -17.42 -11.77 30.10
C PRO A 80 -16.85 -11.54 31.51
N ALA A 81 -16.58 -10.28 31.82
CA ALA A 81 -16.19 -9.81 33.15
C ALA A 81 -17.38 -9.84 34.13
#